data_AF-A0A6N7FDS3-F1
#
_entry.id   AF-A0A6N7FDS3-F1
#
_cell.length_a   1.000
_cell.length_b   1.000
_cell.length_c   1.000
_cell.angle_alpha   90.00
_cell.angle_beta   90.00
_cell.angle_gamma   90.00
#
_symmetry.space_group_name_H-M   'P 1'
#
loop_
_entity.id
_entity.type
_entity.pdbx_description
1 polymer ?
#
loop_
_entity_poly.entity_id
_entity_poly.type
_entity_poly.pdbx_seq_one_letter_code
_entity_poly.pdbx_strand_id
1 'polypeptide(L)'
;DVAHHTAARTPADDHGKRGEDLLRCVGGVLRGERQLVRAGADPDGVFLMLVDDDRRIVHATLHASVRDALASIDRDRVARALRAADGALRRLGVNAPRIAVSGVNPHAGEGGLFGREEIDHIAPAIAEAAAQGIDAHGPFGADTMYLDRKFDAYLVMLHDQGHIPAKLAARNPAAFTIGTPVLFATVAHGSAYDIAGRGVADAATLIATVLRLSGAG
;
A
#
# COMPACT_ATOMS: atom_id res chain seq x y z
N ASP A 1 2.65 49.78 -1.10
CA ASP A 1 1.41 49.03 -1.37
C ASP A 1 1.70 47.65 -1.90
N VAL A 2 1.40 46.65 -1.07
CA VAL A 2 1.50 45.22 -1.38
C VAL A 2 0.21 44.83 -2.09
N ALA A 3 0.28 44.63 -3.41
CA ALA A 3 -0.82 44.02 -4.15
C ALA A 3 -0.79 42.50 -3.90
N HIS A 4 -1.66 42.05 -3.00
CA HIS A 4 -2.02 40.65 -2.83
C HIS A 4 -2.59 40.10 -4.14
N HIS A 5 -1.83 39.23 -4.80
CA HIS A 5 -2.38 38.29 -5.78
C HIS A 5 -2.64 36.97 -5.06
N THR A 6 -3.81 36.87 -4.41
CA THR A 6 -4.42 35.58 -4.07
C THR A 6 -4.88 34.94 -5.37
N ALA A 7 -3.97 34.26 -6.05
CA ALA A 7 -4.33 33.33 -7.10
C ALA A 7 -5.16 32.20 -6.46
N ALA A 8 -6.44 32.12 -6.83
CA ALA A 8 -7.29 31.00 -6.49
C ALA A 8 -6.62 29.72 -7.03
N ARG A 9 -6.32 28.76 -6.13
CA ARG A 9 -5.70 27.48 -6.51
C ARG A 9 -6.60 26.76 -7.49
N THR A 10 -6.05 26.37 -8.63
CA THR A 10 -6.79 25.56 -9.60
C THR A 10 -6.70 24.07 -9.23
N PRO A 11 -7.69 23.24 -9.59
CA PRO A 11 -7.65 21.80 -9.34
C PRO A 11 -6.42 21.08 -9.91
N ALA A 12 -5.80 21.65 -10.95
CA ALA A 12 -4.59 21.12 -11.58
C ALA A 12 -3.36 21.14 -10.64
N ASP A 13 -3.23 22.15 -9.78
CA ASP A 13 -2.13 22.25 -8.80
C ASP A 13 -2.26 21.19 -7.68
N ASP A 14 -3.49 20.75 -7.38
CA ASP A 14 -3.77 19.72 -6.37
C ASP A 14 -3.38 18.31 -6.86
N HIS A 15 -3.42 18.06 -8.17
CA HIS A 15 -2.95 16.79 -8.74
C HIS A 15 -1.43 16.63 -8.67
N GLY A 16 -0.67 17.70 -8.92
CA GLY A 16 0.79 17.71 -8.80
C GLY A 16 1.26 17.43 -7.36
N LYS A 17 0.66 18.12 -6.39
CA LYS A 17 0.98 17.93 -4.95
C LYS A 17 0.63 16.54 -4.43
N ARG A 18 -0.53 15.98 -4.82
CA ARG A 18 -0.90 14.59 -4.49
C ARG A 18 0.12 13.56 -5.02
N GLY A 19 0.71 13.82 -6.18
CA GLY A 19 1.79 13.00 -6.74
C GLY A 19 3.07 13.06 -5.91
N GLU A 20 3.47 14.27 -5.52
CA GLU A 20 4.68 14.54 -4.72
C GLU A 20 4.58 14.01 -3.28
N ASP A 21 3.41 14.13 -2.64
CA ASP A 21 3.19 13.64 -1.29
C ASP A 21 3.32 12.11 -1.24
N LEU A 22 2.80 11.39 -2.24
CA LEU A 22 2.99 9.93 -2.28
C LEU A 22 4.46 9.54 -2.56
N LEU A 23 5.18 10.29 -3.40
CA LEU A 23 6.64 10.11 -3.59
C LEU A 23 7.42 10.34 -2.28
N ARG A 24 6.96 11.27 -1.43
CA ARG A 24 7.53 11.48 -0.09
C ARG A 24 7.17 10.35 0.87
N CYS A 25 5.95 9.83 0.81
CA CYS A 25 5.53 8.59 1.47
C CYS A 25 6.46 7.44 1.10
N VAL A 26 6.73 7.24 -0.20
CA VAL A 26 7.69 6.26 -0.72
C VAL A 26 9.07 6.40 -0.05
N GLY A 27 9.58 7.64 0.08
CA GLY A 27 10.82 7.90 0.81
C GLY A 27 10.73 7.61 2.32
N GLY A 28 9.55 7.77 2.93
CA GLY A 28 9.24 7.35 4.30
C GLY A 28 9.22 5.84 4.47
N VAL A 29 8.56 5.12 3.56
CA VAL A 29 8.43 3.66 3.55
C VAL A 29 9.79 2.98 3.44
N LEU A 30 10.63 3.43 2.49
CA LEU A 30 12.00 2.91 2.37
C LEU A 30 12.84 3.18 3.63
N ARG A 31 12.52 4.23 4.40
CA ARG A 31 13.15 4.46 5.71
C ARG A 31 12.61 3.51 6.77
N GLY A 32 11.29 3.27 6.79
CA GLY A 32 10.64 2.32 7.70
C GLY A 32 11.09 0.88 7.52
N GLU A 33 11.09 0.38 6.29
CA GLU A 33 11.64 -0.94 5.94
C GLU A 33 13.09 -1.06 6.41
N ARG A 34 13.95 -0.08 6.08
CA ARG A 34 15.35 -0.07 6.52
C ARG A 34 15.50 0.00 8.04
N GLN A 35 14.63 0.71 8.74
CA GLN A 35 14.67 0.78 10.20
C GLN A 35 14.28 -0.55 10.85
N LEU A 36 13.23 -1.20 10.35
CA LEU A 36 12.80 -2.51 10.83
C LEU A 36 13.84 -3.60 10.52
N VAL A 37 14.43 -3.59 9.32
CA VAL A 37 15.51 -4.52 8.95
C VAL A 37 16.75 -4.30 9.82
N ARG A 38 17.14 -3.04 10.08
CA ARG A 38 18.22 -2.74 11.04
C ARG A 38 17.91 -3.20 12.47
N ALA A 39 16.63 -3.24 12.84
CA ALA A 39 16.16 -3.77 14.11
C ALA A 39 16.03 -5.31 14.12
N GLY A 40 16.41 -6.00 13.04
CA GLY A 40 16.45 -7.46 12.95
C GLY A 40 15.24 -8.10 12.24
N ALA A 41 14.36 -7.31 11.62
CA ALA A 41 13.31 -7.87 10.77
C ALA A 41 13.90 -8.50 9.49
N ASP A 42 13.28 -9.56 9.01
CA ASP A 42 13.58 -10.15 7.72
C ASP A 42 13.25 -9.14 6.60
N PRO A 43 14.23 -8.71 5.77
CA PRO A 43 13.98 -7.80 4.67
C PRO A 43 12.97 -8.32 3.64
N ASP A 44 12.83 -9.64 3.49
CA ASP A 44 11.86 -10.25 2.59
C ASP A 44 10.50 -10.52 3.27
N GLY A 45 10.39 -10.17 4.55
CA GLY A 45 9.19 -10.33 5.38
C GLY A 45 8.44 -9.01 5.64
N VAL A 46 8.93 -7.88 5.13
CA VAL A 46 8.29 -6.57 5.30
C VAL A 46 7.61 -6.09 4.02
N PHE A 47 6.43 -5.48 4.16
CA PHE A 47 5.62 -5.04 3.02
C PHE A 47 5.03 -3.65 3.27
N LEU A 48 4.70 -2.94 2.20
CA LEU A 48 3.97 -1.69 2.26
C LEU A 48 2.46 -1.93 2.22
N MET A 49 1.74 -1.37 3.18
CA MET A 49 0.30 -1.15 3.14
C MET A 49 0.01 0.36 3.05
N LEU A 50 -0.64 0.80 1.96
CA LEU A 50 -1.26 2.11 1.90
C LEU A 50 -2.64 2.04 2.54
N VAL A 51 -2.96 3.00 3.41
CA VAL A 51 -4.23 3.06 4.13
C VAL A 51 -4.87 4.42 3.87
N ASP A 52 -6.05 4.40 3.27
CA ASP A 52 -6.95 5.55 3.22
C ASP A 52 -8.25 5.21 3.97
N ASP A 53 -9.24 6.09 3.91
CA ASP A 53 -10.51 5.93 4.64
C ASP A 53 -11.33 4.73 4.15
N ASP A 54 -11.08 4.32 2.91
CA ASP A 54 -11.95 3.45 2.12
C ASP A 54 -11.29 2.12 1.78
N ARG A 55 -9.95 2.05 1.83
CA ARG A 55 -9.13 0.98 1.27
C ARG A 55 -7.83 0.80 2.04
N ARG A 56 -7.38 -0.46 2.09
CA ARG A 56 -6.05 -0.87 2.53
C ARG A 56 -5.39 -1.64 1.40
N ILE A 57 -4.26 -1.15 0.89
CA ILE A 57 -3.62 -1.69 -0.32
C ILE A 57 -2.22 -2.18 0.03
N VAL A 58 -2.02 -3.50 0.00
CA VAL A 58 -0.75 -4.17 0.31
C VAL A 58 0.01 -4.46 -0.98
N HIS A 59 1.31 -4.19 -0.98
CA HIS A 59 2.16 -4.35 -2.16
C HIS A 59 3.09 -5.57 -1.98
N ALA A 60 2.94 -6.60 -2.81
CA ALA A 60 3.85 -7.75 -2.82
C ALA A 60 5.25 -7.33 -3.32
N THR A 61 5.30 -6.48 -4.35
CA THR A 61 6.52 -5.81 -4.81
C THR A 61 6.33 -4.30 -4.77
N LEU A 62 7.43 -3.57 -4.58
CA LEU A 62 7.40 -2.11 -4.41
C LEU A 62 8.37 -1.43 -5.38
N HIS A 63 9.51 -0.93 -4.88
CA HIS A 63 10.45 -0.13 -5.68
C HIS A 63 11.39 -1.02 -6.50
N ALA A 64 10.87 -1.62 -7.56
CA ALA A 64 11.62 -2.41 -8.51
C ALA A 64 11.26 -1.99 -9.94
N SER A 65 12.15 -2.25 -10.90
CA SER A 65 11.73 -2.18 -12.30
C SER A 65 10.61 -3.21 -12.52
N VAL A 66 9.71 -2.97 -13.48
CA VAL A 66 8.63 -3.94 -13.76
C VAL A 66 9.22 -5.33 -14.04
N ARG A 67 10.35 -5.40 -14.74
CA ARG A 67 11.07 -6.65 -15.01
C ARG A 67 11.50 -7.36 -13.72
N ASP A 68 12.14 -6.63 -12.80
CA ASP A 68 12.63 -7.21 -11.55
C ASP A 68 11.48 -7.56 -10.61
N ALA A 69 10.42 -6.76 -10.60
CA ALA A 69 9.18 -7.07 -9.89
C ALA A 69 8.62 -8.41 -10.36
N LEU A 70 8.45 -8.60 -11.68
CA LEU A 70 8.00 -9.85 -12.28
C LEU A 70 8.89 -11.03 -11.90
N ALA A 71 10.22 -10.88 -12.00
CA ALA A 71 11.17 -11.92 -11.63
C ALA A 71 11.14 -12.29 -10.13
N SER A 72 10.67 -11.38 -9.28
CA SER A 72 10.59 -11.57 -7.83
C SER A 72 9.24 -12.07 -7.33
N ILE A 73 8.22 -12.13 -8.20
CA ILE A 73 6.90 -12.67 -7.84
C ILE A 73 6.98 -14.18 -7.87
N ASP A 74 7.02 -14.77 -6.68
CA ASP A 74 6.92 -16.20 -6.47
C ASP A 74 5.85 -16.52 -5.42
N ARG A 75 5.57 -17.82 -5.27
CA ARG A 75 4.58 -18.32 -4.31
C ARG A 75 4.88 -17.85 -2.87
N ASP A 76 6.14 -17.97 -2.45
CA ASP A 76 6.55 -17.69 -1.08
C ASP A 76 6.39 -16.21 -0.72
N ARG A 77 6.74 -15.32 -1.65
CA ARG A 77 6.60 -13.87 -1.48
C ARG A 77 5.14 -13.48 -1.36
N VAL A 78 4.26 -14.01 -2.22
CA VAL A 78 2.82 -13.74 -2.14
C VAL A 78 2.23 -14.28 -0.83
N ALA A 79 2.63 -15.48 -0.41
CA ALA A 79 2.19 -16.06 0.86
C ALA A 79 2.67 -15.25 2.08
N ARG A 80 3.93 -14.75 2.07
CA ARG A 80 4.45 -13.85 3.09
C ARG A 80 3.66 -12.54 3.14
N ALA A 81 3.37 -11.95 1.99
CA ALA A 81 2.59 -10.72 1.89
C ALA A 81 1.16 -10.89 2.43
N LEU A 82 0.51 -12.04 2.15
CA LEU A 82 -0.81 -12.38 2.69
C LEU A 82 -0.80 -12.51 4.22
N ARG A 83 0.19 -13.21 4.78
CA ARG A 83 0.36 -13.30 6.25
C ARG A 83 0.60 -11.94 6.90
N ALA A 84 1.42 -11.11 6.27
CA ALA A 84 1.68 -9.75 6.74
C ALA A 84 0.41 -8.90 6.72
N ALA A 85 -0.38 -9.01 5.64
CA ALA A 85 -1.65 -8.30 5.48
C ALA A 85 -2.68 -8.72 6.54
N ASP A 86 -2.95 -10.02 6.71
CA ASP A 86 -3.89 -10.53 7.73
C ASP A 86 -3.46 -10.10 9.14
N GLY A 87 -2.17 -10.27 9.47
CA GLY A 87 -1.63 -9.88 10.77
C GLY A 87 -1.73 -8.38 11.04
N ALA A 88 -1.57 -7.53 10.02
CA ALA A 88 -1.74 -6.09 10.15
C ALA A 88 -3.21 -5.71 10.32
N LEU A 89 -4.12 -6.31 9.55
CA LEU A 89 -5.56 -6.04 9.61
C LEU A 89 -6.13 -6.39 10.98
N ARG A 90 -5.75 -7.53 11.56
CA ARG A 90 -6.15 -7.91 12.92
C ARG A 90 -5.68 -6.92 13.97
N ARG A 91 -4.45 -6.42 13.86
CA ARG A 91 -3.90 -5.39 14.76
C ARG A 91 -4.64 -4.06 14.62
N LEU A 92 -5.14 -3.75 13.42
CA LEU A 92 -5.98 -2.60 13.13
C LEU A 92 -7.46 -2.81 13.51
N GLY A 93 -7.79 -3.91 14.19
CA GLY A 93 -9.14 -4.18 14.71
C GLY A 93 -10.08 -4.95 13.77
N VAL A 94 -9.59 -5.43 12.62
CA VAL A 94 -10.38 -6.26 11.70
C VAL A 94 -10.31 -7.73 12.16
N ASN A 95 -11.35 -8.19 12.85
CA ASN A 95 -11.35 -9.52 13.49
C ASN A 95 -11.31 -10.70 12.50
N ALA A 96 -11.96 -10.56 11.35
CA ALA A 96 -12.03 -11.58 10.29
C ALA A 96 -11.68 -10.94 8.93
N PRO A 97 -10.39 -10.70 8.65
CA PRO A 97 -9.98 -9.95 7.47
C PRO A 97 -10.25 -10.72 6.18
N ARG A 98 -10.86 -10.05 5.20
CA ARG A 98 -11.04 -10.54 3.83
C ARG A 98 -10.10 -9.83 2.89
N ILE A 99 -9.28 -10.58 2.17
CA ILE A 99 -8.21 -10.02 1.33
C ILE A 99 -8.46 -10.40 -0.12
N ALA A 100 -8.63 -9.40 -0.99
CA ALA A 100 -8.59 -9.60 -2.42
C ALA A 100 -7.16 -9.60 -2.93
N VAL A 101 -6.82 -10.52 -3.83
CA VAL A 101 -5.48 -10.64 -4.42
C VAL A 101 -5.56 -10.40 -5.91
N SER A 102 -4.74 -9.50 -6.44
CA SER A 102 -4.68 -9.24 -7.87
C SER A 102 -3.84 -10.29 -8.59
N GLY A 103 -4.11 -10.49 -9.88
CA GLY A 103 -3.14 -11.01 -10.82
C GLY A 103 -2.06 -9.97 -11.13
N VAL A 104 -1.03 -10.39 -11.85
CA VAL A 104 -0.02 -9.53 -12.45
C VAL A 104 -0.31 -9.28 -13.94
N ASN A 105 -0.88 -10.27 -14.62
CA ASN A 105 -1.24 -10.19 -16.03
C ASN A 105 -2.64 -9.57 -16.22
N PRO A 106 -2.94 -9.01 -17.41
CA PRO A 106 -4.30 -8.61 -17.77
C PRO A 106 -5.29 -9.74 -17.49
N HIS A 107 -6.43 -9.40 -16.90
CA HIS A 107 -7.50 -10.35 -16.57
C HIS A 107 -7.03 -11.54 -15.70
N ALA A 108 -5.99 -11.33 -14.88
CA ALA A 108 -5.36 -12.40 -14.10
C ALA A 108 -4.90 -13.59 -14.98
N GLY A 109 -4.32 -13.28 -16.15
CA GLY A 109 -3.72 -14.26 -17.04
C GLY A 109 -4.69 -14.96 -17.99
N GLU A 110 -6.00 -14.78 -17.83
CA GLU A 110 -7.05 -15.37 -18.69
C GLU A 110 -6.82 -16.88 -18.92
N GLY A 111 -6.70 -17.64 -17.81
CA GLY A 111 -6.48 -19.09 -17.86
C GLY A 111 -5.13 -19.52 -18.45
N GLY A 112 -4.14 -18.62 -18.48
CA GLY A 112 -2.81 -18.89 -19.04
C GLY A 112 -2.55 -18.23 -20.38
N LEU A 113 -3.56 -17.58 -20.99
CA LEU A 113 -3.45 -16.96 -22.31
C LEU A 113 -2.51 -15.74 -22.31
N PHE A 114 -2.44 -14.99 -21.21
CA PHE A 114 -1.64 -13.76 -21.11
C PHE A 114 -0.40 -13.88 -20.21
N GLY A 115 -0.07 -15.08 -19.77
CA GLY A 115 1.02 -15.35 -18.81
C GLY A 115 0.61 -16.45 -17.85
N ARG A 116 1.57 -16.98 -17.07
CA ARG A 116 1.32 -18.12 -16.16
C ARG A 116 1.63 -17.83 -14.70
N GLU A 117 2.09 -16.63 -14.38
CA GLU A 117 2.44 -16.21 -13.02
C GLU A 117 1.29 -16.45 -12.04
N GLU A 118 0.04 -16.27 -12.48
CA GLU A 118 -1.14 -16.61 -11.69
C GLU A 118 -1.25 -18.10 -11.38
N ILE A 119 -1.04 -18.96 -12.37
CA ILE A 119 -1.16 -20.42 -12.25
C ILE A 119 0.00 -20.99 -11.43
N ASP A 120 1.21 -20.53 -11.71
CA ASP A 120 2.45 -21.10 -11.18
C ASP A 120 2.77 -20.57 -9.77
N HIS A 121 2.34 -19.34 -9.42
CA HIS A 121 2.75 -18.68 -8.18
C HIS A 121 1.57 -18.10 -7.36
N ILE A 122 0.72 -17.27 -7.96
CA ILE A 122 -0.25 -16.47 -7.18
C ILE A 122 -1.41 -17.33 -6.67
N ALA A 123 -2.09 -18.11 -7.52
CA ALA A 123 -3.19 -18.97 -7.11
C ALA A 123 -2.74 -20.05 -6.09
N PRO A 124 -1.57 -20.70 -6.26
CA PRO A 124 -1.02 -21.56 -5.22
C PRO A 124 -0.78 -20.87 -3.87
N ALA A 125 -0.30 -19.62 -3.86
CA ALA A 125 -0.09 -18.86 -2.63
C ALA A 125 -1.41 -18.49 -1.93
N ILE A 126 -2.46 -18.15 -2.70
CA ILE A 126 -3.81 -17.92 -2.17
C ILE A 126 -4.35 -19.19 -1.53
N ALA A 127 -4.24 -20.33 -2.21
CA ALA A 127 -4.68 -21.62 -1.68
C ALA A 127 -3.92 -22.02 -0.40
N GLU A 128 -2.62 -21.77 -0.35
CA GLU A 128 -1.81 -21.97 0.87
C GLU A 128 -2.28 -21.09 2.02
N ALA A 129 -2.51 -19.80 1.78
CA ALA A 129 -2.99 -18.87 2.79
C ALA A 129 -4.38 -19.28 3.31
N ALA A 130 -5.28 -19.70 2.41
CA ALA A 130 -6.59 -20.22 2.77
C ALA A 130 -6.49 -21.48 3.65
N ALA A 131 -5.58 -22.40 3.34
CA ALA A 131 -5.31 -23.57 4.18
C ALA A 131 -4.76 -23.21 5.58
N GLN A 132 -4.17 -22.03 5.72
CA GLN A 132 -3.69 -21.46 6.99
C GLN A 132 -4.77 -20.61 7.72
N GLY A 133 -5.99 -20.55 7.18
CA GLY A 133 -7.11 -19.81 7.77
C GLY A 133 -7.16 -18.31 7.42
N ILE A 134 -6.40 -17.87 6.43
CA ILE A 134 -6.47 -16.50 5.89
C ILE A 134 -7.56 -16.45 4.82
N ASP A 135 -8.55 -15.58 4.96
CA ASP A 135 -9.66 -15.44 4.01
C ASP A 135 -9.23 -14.61 2.78
N ALA A 136 -8.44 -15.26 1.91
CA ALA A 136 -7.88 -14.66 0.69
C ALA A 136 -8.62 -15.15 -0.56
N HIS A 137 -8.93 -14.23 -1.47
CA HIS A 137 -9.67 -14.52 -2.71
C HIS A 137 -8.95 -13.95 -3.93
N GLY A 138 -9.05 -14.65 -5.06
CA GLY A 138 -8.46 -14.26 -6.34
C GLY A 138 -7.79 -15.45 -7.05
N PRO A 139 -6.85 -15.19 -7.98
CA PRO A 139 -6.43 -13.86 -8.42
C PRO A 139 -7.52 -13.14 -9.22
N PHE A 140 -7.71 -11.85 -8.98
CA PHE A 140 -8.63 -10.98 -9.73
C PHE A 140 -7.86 -10.11 -10.72
N GLY A 141 -8.51 -9.70 -11.82
CA GLY A 141 -7.95 -8.66 -12.69
C GLY A 141 -7.71 -7.37 -11.89
N ALA A 142 -6.50 -6.81 -11.96
CA ALA A 142 -6.13 -5.62 -11.17
C ALA A 142 -6.98 -4.39 -11.52
N ASP A 143 -7.54 -4.35 -12.73
CA ASP A 143 -8.45 -3.33 -13.25
C ASP A 143 -9.86 -3.41 -12.64
N THR A 144 -10.30 -4.59 -12.23
CA THR A 144 -11.67 -4.84 -11.73
C THR A 144 -11.74 -5.13 -10.23
N MET A 145 -10.64 -5.55 -9.61
CA MET A 145 -10.58 -5.97 -8.20
C MET A 145 -11.15 -4.92 -7.23
N TYR A 146 -10.93 -3.63 -7.48
CA TYR A 146 -11.38 -2.54 -6.60
C TYR A 146 -12.88 -2.21 -6.68
N LEU A 147 -13.61 -2.82 -7.63
CA LEU A 147 -15.05 -2.62 -7.78
C LEU A 147 -15.83 -3.33 -6.67
N ASP A 148 -15.32 -4.45 -6.16
CA ASP A 148 -15.94 -5.19 -5.06
C ASP A 148 -15.45 -4.64 -3.72
N ARG A 149 -16.34 -3.91 -3.03
CA ARG A 149 -16.03 -3.24 -1.75
C ARG A 149 -16.19 -4.14 -0.52
N LYS A 150 -16.43 -5.44 -0.69
CA LYS A 150 -16.56 -6.37 0.44
C LYS A 150 -15.22 -6.74 1.08
N PHE A 151 -14.09 -6.41 0.48
CA PHE A 151 -12.77 -6.76 1.00
C PHE A 151 -12.21 -5.68 1.93
N ASP A 152 -11.54 -6.13 2.99
CA ASP A 152 -10.93 -5.26 4.00
C ASP A 152 -9.53 -4.77 3.56
N ALA A 153 -8.89 -5.53 2.67
CA ALA A 153 -7.65 -5.16 2.00
C ALA A 153 -7.52 -5.74 0.59
N TYR A 154 -6.64 -5.12 -0.20
CA TYR A 154 -6.31 -5.47 -1.57
C TYR A 154 -4.80 -5.69 -1.70
N LEU A 155 -4.38 -6.89 -2.04
CA LEU A 155 -2.98 -7.24 -2.26
C LEU A 155 -2.65 -7.16 -3.75
N VAL A 156 -1.72 -6.30 -4.11
CA VAL A 156 -1.29 -6.06 -5.49
C VAL A 156 0.11 -6.58 -5.76
N MET A 157 0.35 -6.97 -7.01
CA MET A 157 1.63 -7.54 -7.43
C MET A 157 2.64 -6.46 -7.79
N LEU A 158 2.21 -5.37 -8.42
CA LEU A 158 3.08 -4.27 -8.86
C LEU A 158 2.78 -2.97 -8.10
N HIS A 159 3.80 -2.13 -7.94
CA HIS A 159 3.67 -0.81 -7.32
C HIS A 159 2.50 0.02 -7.88
N ASP A 160 2.45 0.16 -9.21
CA ASP A 160 1.48 1.04 -9.87
C ASP A 160 0.05 0.49 -9.81
N GLN A 161 -0.13 -0.84 -9.67
CA GLN A 161 -1.45 -1.43 -9.48
C GLN A 161 -2.13 -0.90 -8.20
N GLY A 162 -1.35 -0.57 -7.17
CA GLY A 162 -1.87 0.02 -5.92
C GLY A 162 -1.76 1.53 -5.83
N HIS A 163 -0.67 2.12 -6.35
CA HIS A 163 -0.43 3.56 -6.22
C HIS A 163 -1.35 4.39 -7.13
N ILE A 164 -1.69 3.92 -8.33
CA ILE A 164 -2.65 4.61 -9.22
C ILE A 164 -4.01 4.77 -8.53
N PRO A 165 -4.69 3.70 -8.07
CA PRO A 165 -5.99 3.84 -7.43
C PRO A 165 -5.92 4.63 -6.11
N ALA A 166 -4.85 4.47 -5.32
CA ALA A 166 -4.66 5.26 -4.10
C ALA A 166 -4.61 6.77 -4.38
N LYS A 167 -3.88 7.20 -5.43
CA LYS A 167 -3.77 8.63 -5.81
C LYS A 167 -5.08 9.21 -6.36
N LEU A 168 -5.88 8.38 -7.03
CA LEU A 168 -7.16 8.81 -7.56
C LEU A 168 -8.22 8.94 -6.46
N ALA A 169 -8.17 8.09 -5.44
CA ALA A 169 -9.18 8.02 -4.38
C ALA A 169 -8.87 8.90 -3.16
N ALA A 170 -7.62 8.89 -2.67
CA ALA A 170 -7.33 9.37 -1.32
C ALA A 170 -6.91 10.85 -1.26
N ARG A 171 -7.40 11.53 -0.23
CA ARG A 171 -6.78 12.74 0.34
C ARG A 171 -5.99 12.30 1.56
N ASN A 172 -4.65 12.29 1.46
CA ASN A 172 -3.72 11.93 2.55
C ASN A 172 -3.70 10.44 2.94
N PRO A 173 -3.28 9.53 2.04
CA PRO A 173 -3.05 8.14 2.41
C PRO A 173 -1.91 8.03 3.42
N ALA A 174 -2.09 7.19 4.45
CA ALA A 174 -1.03 6.81 5.37
C ALA A 174 -0.27 5.60 4.79
N ALA A 175 1.04 5.54 5.03
CA ALA A 175 1.87 4.45 4.54
C ALA A 175 2.41 3.63 5.72
N PHE A 176 1.99 2.37 5.82
CA PHE A 176 2.38 1.46 6.88
C PHE A 176 3.37 0.41 6.35
N THR A 177 4.47 0.20 7.06
CA THR A 177 5.30 -1.00 6.91
C THR A 177 4.75 -2.09 7.83
N ILE A 178 4.37 -3.20 7.23
CA ILE A 178 3.75 -4.37 7.87
C ILE A 178 4.67 -5.59 7.76
N GLY A 179 4.29 -6.70 8.39
CA GLY A 179 5.05 -7.96 8.36
C GLY A 179 5.96 -8.19 9.57
N THR A 180 5.97 -7.24 10.51
CA THR A 180 6.62 -7.40 11.82
C THR A 180 5.59 -7.38 12.95
N PRO A 181 5.97 -7.73 14.19
CA PRO A 181 5.08 -7.62 15.35
C PRO A 181 4.59 -6.19 15.62
N VAL A 182 5.29 -5.17 15.09
CA VAL A 182 5.00 -3.75 15.26
C VAL A 182 4.52 -3.15 13.93
N LEU A 183 3.45 -2.37 13.96
CA LEU A 183 3.05 -1.53 12.84
C LEU A 183 3.92 -0.28 12.83
N PHE A 184 4.65 -0.07 11.75
CA PHE A 184 5.43 1.14 11.55
C PHE A 184 4.71 2.03 10.53
N ALA A 185 4.42 3.28 10.88
CA ALA A 185 3.72 4.20 9.98
C ALA A 185 4.60 5.40 9.61
N THR A 186 4.43 5.88 8.39
CA THR A 186 5.05 7.12 7.91
C THR A 186 4.02 8.03 7.27
N VAL A 187 4.32 9.32 7.33
CA VAL A 187 3.52 10.39 6.75
C VAL A 187 4.13 10.86 5.44
N ALA A 188 3.27 11.31 4.53
CA ALA A 188 3.56 11.69 3.15
C ALA A 188 4.32 13.02 2.99
N HIS A 189 5.22 13.37 3.90
CA HIS A 189 6.00 14.61 3.82
C HIS A 189 7.45 14.44 4.29
N GLY A 190 8.34 15.30 3.77
CA GLY A 190 9.72 15.39 4.22
C GLY A 190 9.85 16.11 5.57
N SER A 191 11.09 16.40 5.97
CA SER A 191 11.38 17.12 7.22
C SER A 191 10.94 18.59 7.22
N ALA A 192 10.67 19.17 6.03
CA ALA A 192 10.19 20.53 5.85
C ALA A 192 11.06 21.58 6.61
N TYR A 193 12.39 21.43 6.54
CA TYR A 193 13.36 22.28 7.26
C TYR A 193 13.20 23.77 6.95
N ASP A 194 12.78 24.10 5.72
CA ASP A 194 12.53 25.46 5.26
C ASP A 194 11.39 26.15 6.02
N ILE A 195 10.46 25.40 6.61
CA ILE A 195 9.33 25.93 7.40
C ILE A 195 9.39 25.58 8.89
N ALA A 196 10.46 24.93 9.36
CA ALA A 196 10.61 24.54 10.76
C ALA A 196 10.57 25.77 11.69
N GLY A 197 9.82 25.67 12.79
CA GLY A 197 9.65 26.75 13.77
C GLY A 197 8.73 27.90 13.34
N ARG A 198 8.14 27.84 12.14
CA ARG A 198 7.26 28.91 11.63
C ARG A 198 5.77 28.71 11.94
N GLY A 199 5.37 27.53 12.43
CA GLY A 199 3.97 27.22 12.76
C GLY A 199 3.03 27.06 11.56
N VAL A 200 3.56 26.86 10.34
CA VAL A 200 2.78 26.80 9.09
C VAL A 200 2.71 25.40 8.46
N ALA A 201 3.21 24.38 9.15
CA ALA A 201 3.16 23.00 8.66
C ALA A 201 1.73 22.44 8.72
N ASP A 202 1.30 21.74 7.67
CA ASP A 202 0.03 21.03 7.65
C ASP A 202 0.17 19.68 8.37
N ALA A 203 -0.56 19.51 9.48
CA ALA A 203 -0.53 18.31 10.30
C ALA A 203 -1.59 17.26 9.91
N ALA A 204 -2.44 17.52 8.89
CA ALA A 204 -3.59 16.67 8.56
C ALA A 204 -3.21 15.20 8.35
N THR A 205 -2.14 14.92 7.59
CA THR A 205 -1.66 13.57 7.32
C THR A 205 -1.16 12.85 8.57
N LEU A 206 -0.47 13.57 9.47
CA LEU A 206 0.00 13.01 10.74
C LEU A 206 -1.18 12.65 11.64
N ILE A 207 -2.16 13.55 11.77
CA ILE A 207 -3.35 13.32 12.56
C ILE A 207 -4.12 12.11 12.02
N ALA A 208 -4.38 12.07 10.71
CA ALA A 208 -5.05 10.95 10.07
C ALA A 208 -4.31 9.61 10.28
N THR A 209 -2.97 9.63 10.23
CA THR A 209 -2.14 8.45 10.49
C THR A 209 -2.31 7.94 11.92
N VAL A 210 -2.26 8.83 12.92
CA VAL A 210 -2.43 8.46 14.34
C VAL A 210 -3.83 7.88 14.58
N LEU A 211 -4.88 8.51 14.05
CA LEU A 211 -6.26 8.04 14.19
C LEU A 211 -6.47 6.64 13.60
N ARG A 212 -5.89 6.39 12.42
CA ARG A 212 -5.93 5.08 11.75
C ARG A 212 -5.16 4.00 12.53
N LEU A 213 -4.06 4.36 13.18
CA LEU A 213 -3.32 3.42 14.05
C LEU A 213 -4.09 3.07 15.33
N SER A 214 -4.84 4.02 15.89
CA SER A 214 -5.62 3.78 17.11
C SER A 214 -6.94 3.05 16.87
N GLY A 215 -7.28 2.71 15.61
CA GLY A 215 -8.59 2.15 15.25
C GLY A 215 -9.75 3.13 15.48
N ALA A 216 -9.45 4.44 15.54
CA ALA A 216 -10.41 5.50 15.83
C ALA A 216 -10.82 6.28 14.57
N GLY A 217 -10.67 5.66 13.40
CA GLY A 217 -10.98 6.23 12.08
C GLY A 217 -12.08 5.44 11.39
#